data_AF-A0A5N4ED09-F1
#
_entry.id   AF-A0A5N4ED09-F1
#
_cell.length_a   1.000
_cell.length_b   1.000
_cell.length_c   1.000
_cell.angle_alpha   90.00
_cell.angle_beta   90.00
_cell.angle_gamma   90.00
#
_symmetry.space_group_name_H-M   'P 1'
#
loop_
_entity.id
_entity.type
_entity.pdbx_description
1 polymer ?
#
loop_
_entity_poly.entity_id
_entity_poly.type
_entity_poly.pdbx_seq_one_letter_code
_entity_poly.pdbx_strand_id
1 'polypeptide(L)'
;MRLLLHLSLLGLGAAYVCVIAVESPMNRLVAETLTLLSTHRTLLIGDGNLMIPTPEHTNHQLCIEEVFQGIDTLKNQTEQGDAVEKLFQNLSLIKEYIDLQKELTVSYNACRLFFSQKKCGGERWQVKQFLDYLQVFLGVINTEWTTES
;
A
#
# COMPACT_ATOMS: atom_id res chain seq x y z
N MET A 1 26.72 56.44 41.01
CA MET A 1 27.69 55.77 40.10
C MET A 1 27.50 54.27 40.22
N ARG A 2 27.34 53.60 39.07
CA ARG A 2 27.49 52.15 38.78
C ARG A 2 26.92 51.13 39.78
N LEU A 3 25.76 50.57 39.43
CA LEU A 3 25.36 49.22 39.84
C LEU A 3 25.62 48.28 38.65
N LEU A 4 26.68 47.48 38.72
CA LEU A 4 26.88 46.33 37.86
C LEU A 4 26.54 45.09 38.69
N LEU A 5 25.74 44.18 38.16
CA LEU A 5 26.12 42.77 37.93
C LEU A 5 24.88 41.91 37.60
N HIS A 6 24.89 41.45 36.34
CA HIS A 6 24.67 40.06 35.92
C HIS A 6 23.28 39.39 35.89
N LEU A 7 23.19 38.51 34.88
CA LEU A 7 22.17 37.50 34.56
C LEU A 7 20.86 38.04 33.94
N SER A 8 20.33 37.52 32.85
CA SER A 8 20.75 36.42 31.97
C SER A 8 19.91 36.48 30.71
N LEU A 9 20.56 36.13 29.60
CA LEU A 9 20.03 35.94 28.26
C LEU A 9 18.89 34.91 28.28
N LEU A 10 17.65 35.33 28.01
CA LEU A 10 16.57 34.42 27.60
C LEU A 10 16.15 34.81 26.19
N GLY A 11 17.05 34.53 25.24
CA GLY A 11 16.62 34.34 23.86
C GLY A 11 15.78 33.06 23.83
N LEU A 12 14.46 33.21 23.80
CA LEU A 12 13.56 32.12 23.41
C LEU A 12 13.88 31.78 21.95
N GLY A 13 14.85 30.89 21.75
CA GLY A 13 14.95 30.11 20.54
C GLY A 13 13.73 29.21 20.48
N ALA A 14 12.67 29.69 19.83
CA ALA A 14 11.67 28.80 19.29
C ALA A 14 12.37 27.97 18.22
N ALA A 15 12.95 26.84 18.62
CA ALA A 15 13.26 25.78 17.70
C ALA A 15 11.90 25.31 17.16
N TYR A 16 11.48 25.92 16.05
CA TYR A 16 10.46 25.39 15.19
C TYR A 16 11.00 24.03 14.74
N VAL A 17 10.61 22.98 15.44
CA VAL A 17 10.81 21.62 14.96
C VAL A 17 9.91 21.57 13.73
N CYS A 18 10.49 21.80 12.56
CA CYS A 18 9.86 21.46 11.31
C CYS A 18 9.43 20.00 11.46
N VAL A 19 8.12 19.76 11.39
CA VAL A 19 7.55 18.43 11.26
C VAL A 19 8.27 17.83 10.06
N ILE A 20 9.23 16.94 10.33
CA ILE A 20 9.71 16.04 9.30
C ILE A 20 8.45 15.25 8.98
N ALA A 21 7.99 15.30 7.73
CA ALA A 21 6.95 14.40 7.27
C ALA A 21 7.51 12.99 7.45
N VAL A 22 7.25 12.39 8.62
CA VAL A 22 7.58 11.01 8.89
C VAL A 22 6.74 10.25 7.88
N GLU A 23 7.41 9.63 6.93
CA GLU A 23 6.78 8.79 5.93
C GLU A 23 5.82 7.86 6.66
N SER A 24 4.53 7.91 6.28
CA SER A 24 3.49 7.10 6.91
C SER A 24 3.96 5.64 6.95
N PRO A 25 3.73 4.90 8.06
CA PRO A 25 4.04 3.48 8.13
C PRO A 25 3.56 2.70 6.90
N MET A 26 2.45 3.15 6.29
CA MET A 26 1.90 2.61 5.05
C MET A 26 2.77 2.89 3.82
N ASN A 27 3.29 4.11 3.66
CA ASN A 27 4.15 4.46 2.53
C ASN A 27 5.44 3.64 2.53
N ARG A 28 6.05 3.51 3.71
CA ARG A 28 7.23 2.67 3.90
C ARG A 28 6.94 1.20 3.58
N LEU A 29 5.79 0.69 4.03
CA LEU A 29 5.36 -0.69 3.76
C LEU A 29 5.13 -0.92 2.26
N VAL A 30 4.48 0.00 1.57
CA VAL A 30 4.25 -0.10 0.12
C VAL A 30 5.55 0.01 -0.67
N ALA A 31 6.46 0.92 -0.31
CA ALA A 31 7.78 1.06 -0.93
C ALA A 31 8.63 -0.22 -0.79
N GLU A 32 8.63 -0.82 0.40
CA GLU A 32 9.28 -2.11 0.64
C GLU A 32 8.63 -3.22 -0.19
N THR A 33 7.31 -3.26 -0.25
CA THR A 33 6.55 -4.23 -1.06
C THR A 33 6.87 -4.12 -2.55
N LEU A 34 6.95 -2.91 -3.09
CA LEU A 34 7.34 -2.67 -4.48
C LEU A 34 8.77 -3.14 -4.76
N THR A 35 9.68 -2.94 -3.82
CA THR A 35 11.07 -3.42 -3.93
C THR A 35 11.13 -4.94 -3.95
N LEU A 36 10.40 -5.60 -3.04
CA LEU A 36 10.30 -7.06 -2.99
C LEU A 36 9.64 -7.63 -4.26
N LEU A 37 8.58 -6.98 -4.75
CA LEU A 37 7.89 -7.36 -5.99
C LEU A 37 8.85 -7.30 -7.20
N SER A 38 9.64 -6.24 -7.30
CA SER A 38 10.64 -6.09 -8.35
C SER A 38 11.75 -7.13 -8.23
N THR A 39 12.22 -7.41 -7.02
CA THR A 39 13.32 -8.36 -6.76
C THR A 39 12.91 -9.80 -7.07
N HIS A 40 11.67 -10.18 -6.69
CA HIS A 40 11.15 -11.53 -6.87
C HIS A 40 10.39 -11.74 -8.18
N ARG A 41 10.39 -10.75 -9.08
CA ARG A 41 9.58 -10.76 -10.30
C ARG A 41 9.79 -12.01 -11.17
N THR A 42 11.04 -12.41 -11.41
CA THR A 42 11.35 -13.59 -12.22
C THR A 42 10.83 -14.88 -11.57
N LEU A 43 10.96 -14.98 -10.25
CA LEU A 43 10.47 -16.12 -9.48
C LEU A 43 8.94 -16.19 -9.50
N LEU A 44 8.26 -15.05 -9.35
CA LEU A 44 6.80 -14.96 -9.38
C LEU A 44 6.23 -15.32 -10.76
N ILE A 45 6.90 -14.93 -11.84
CA ILE A 45 6.49 -15.29 -13.21
C ILE A 45 6.58 -16.81 -13.43
N GLY A 46 7.58 -17.46 -12.84
CA GLY A 46 7.78 -18.91 -12.92
C GLY A 46 7.87 -19.40 -14.37
N ASP A 47 7.05 -20.40 -14.70
CA ASP A 47 6.94 -20.97 -16.05
C ASP A 47 6.06 -20.13 -17.01
N GLY A 48 5.40 -19.09 -16.51
CA GLY A 48 4.59 -18.14 -17.28
C GLY A 48 3.21 -18.65 -17.71
N ASN A 49 2.81 -19.87 -17.34
CA ASN A 49 1.55 -20.48 -17.79
C ASN A 49 0.36 -20.15 -16.87
N LEU A 50 0.63 -19.66 -15.66
CA LEU A 50 -0.41 -19.33 -14.70
C LEU A 50 -1.26 -18.14 -15.18
N MET A 51 -2.58 -18.34 -15.14
CA MET A 51 -3.58 -17.35 -15.52
C MET A 51 -4.33 -16.85 -14.29
N ILE A 52 -4.10 -15.59 -13.94
CA ILE A 52 -4.60 -14.95 -12.71
C ILE A 52 -5.95 -14.27 -13.00
N PRO A 53 -6.98 -14.45 -12.15
CA PRO A 53 -8.21 -13.66 -12.23
C PRO A 53 -7.90 -12.18 -11.97
N THR A 54 -8.42 -11.29 -12.82
CA THR A 54 -8.09 -9.85 -12.71
C THR A 54 -9.33 -8.97 -12.77
N PRO A 55 -9.23 -7.73 -12.26
CA PRO A 55 -10.33 -6.79 -12.34
C PRO A 55 -10.62 -6.35 -13.78
N GLU A 56 -11.89 -6.39 -14.22
CA GLU A 56 -12.35 -5.89 -15.53
C GLU A 56 -12.17 -4.37 -15.67
N HIS A 57 -12.14 -3.66 -14.54
CA HIS A 57 -12.08 -2.21 -14.49
C HIS A 57 -10.73 -1.72 -13.97
N THR A 58 -10.19 -0.68 -14.61
CA THR A 58 -8.96 -0.01 -14.18
C THR A 58 -9.13 0.87 -12.95
N ASN A 59 -10.36 1.01 -12.42
CA ASN A 59 -10.58 1.72 -11.17
C ASN A 59 -10.12 0.84 -10.00
N HIS A 60 -8.89 1.08 -9.57
CA HIS A 60 -8.18 0.37 -8.52
C HIS A 60 -8.93 0.34 -7.19
N GLN A 61 -9.73 1.36 -6.88
CA GLN A 61 -10.54 1.39 -5.66
C GLN A 61 -11.67 0.34 -5.71
N LEU A 62 -12.27 0.13 -6.89
CA LEU A 62 -13.53 -0.62 -7.03
C LEU A 62 -13.39 -2.13 -6.85
N CYS A 63 -12.24 -2.69 -7.18
CA CYS A 63 -12.05 -4.13 -7.31
C CYS A 63 -10.92 -4.68 -6.43
N ILE A 64 -10.77 -4.11 -5.23
CA ILE A 64 -9.71 -4.49 -4.27
C ILE A 64 -9.78 -5.99 -3.94
N GLU A 65 -10.99 -6.53 -3.78
CA GLU A 65 -11.19 -7.94 -3.44
C GLU A 65 -10.65 -8.87 -4.54
N GLU A 66 -10.96 -8.60 -5.81
CA GLU A 66 -10.44 -9.37 -6.95
C GLU A 66 -8.92 -9.25 -7.10
N VAL A 67 -8.34 -8.08 -6.81
CA VAL A 67 -6.89 -7.91 -6.78
C VAL A 67 -6.25 -8.83 -5.75
N PHE A 68 -6.81 -8.90 -4.53
CA PHE A 68 -6.28 -9.77 -3.48
C PHE A 68 -6.56 -11.26 -3.74
N GLN A 69 -7.65 -11.62 -4.41
CA GLN A 69 -7.85 -12.99 -4.91
C GLN A 69 -6.79 -13.39 -5.95
N GLY A 70 -6.39 -12.45 -6.82
CA GLY A 70 -5.29 -12.65 -7.75
C GLY A 70 -3.95 -12.87 -7.05
N ILE A 71 -3.68 -12.09 -5.98
CA ILE A 71 -2.50 -12.26 -5.12
C ILE A 71 -2.51 -13.63 -4.44
N ASP A 72 -3.65 -14.08 -3.91
CA ASP A 72 -3.78 -15.40 -3.28
C ASP A 72 -3.53 -16.54 -4.29
N THR A 73 -4.03 -16.38 -5.52
CA THR A 73 -3.76 -17.32 -6.62
C THR A 73 -2.27 -17.40 -6.92
N LEU A 74 -1.59 -16.25 -6.99
CA LEU A 74 -0.14 -16.17 -7.20
C LEU A 74 0.64 -16.81 -6.03
N LYS A 75 0.24 -16.54 -4.78
CA LYS A 75 0.84 -17.09 -3.57
C LYS A 75 0.79 -18.61 -3.55
N ASN A 76 -0.35 -19.19 -3.89
CA ASN A 76 -0.56 -20.64 -3.85
C ASN A 76 0.25 -21.40 -4.91
N GLN A 77 0.75 -20.71 -5.93
CA GLN A 77 1.53 -21.30 -7.02
C GLN A 77 3.03 -20.98 -6.93
N THR A 78 3.42 -20.02 -6.09
CA THR A 78 4.82 -19.67 -5.90
C THR A 78 5.45 -20.63 -4.91
N GLU A 79 6.60 -21.22 -5.26
CA GLU A 79 7.37 -22.04 -4.31
C GLU A 79 7.72 -21.23 -3.07
N GLN A 80 7.39 -21.78 -1.89
CA GLN A 80 7.57 -21.08 -0.63
C GLN A 80 9.06 -20.97 -0.29
N GLY A 81 9.53 -19.73 -0.09
CA GLY A 81 10.86 -19.40 0.37
C GLY A 81 10.85 -18.10 1.17
N ASP A 82 11.77 -17.97 2.12
CA ASP A 82 11.82 -16.94 3.16
C ASP A 82 11.71 -15.50 2.59
N ALA A 83 12.33 -15.25 1.44
CA ALA A 83 12.32 -13.94 0.80
C ALA A 83 10.97 -13.58 0.13
N VAL A 84 10.25 -14.57 -0.42
CA VAL A 84 8.93 -14.38 -1.03
C VAL A 84 7.83 -14.33 0.02
N GLU A 85 8.04 -15.01 1.15
CA GLU A 85 7.08 -15.00 2.25
C GLU A 85 6.85 -13.57 2.78
N LYS A 86 7.93 -12.80 2.94
CA LYS A 86 7.87 -11.41 3.35
C LYS A 86 7.07 -10.53 2.37
N LEU A 87 7.16 -10.79 1.06
CA LEU A 87 6.34 -10.08 0.06
C LEU A 87 4.85 -10.30 0.31
N PHE A 88 4.43 -11.56 0.50
CA PHE A 88 3.02 -11.87 0.73
C PHE A 88 2.53 -11.42 2.12
N GLN A 89 3.40 -11.42 3.14
CA GLN A 89 3.09 -10.83 4.44
C GLN A 89 2.82 -9.33 4.33
N ASN A 90 3.69 -8.58 3.62
CA ASN A 90 3.47 -7.15 3.42
C ASN A 90 2.18 -6.86 2.65
N LEU A 91 1.87 -7.64 1.60
CA LEU A 91 0.60 -7.52 0.87
C LEU A 91 -0.61 -7.79 1.76
N SER A 92 -0.53 -8.76 2.68
CA SER A 92 -1.58 -9.03 3.66
C SER A 92 -1.81 -7.84 4.60
N LEU A 93 -0.73 -7.26 5.13
CA LEU A 93 -0.80 -6.07 6.00
C LEU A 93 -1.40 -4.86 5.27
N ILE A 94 -1.06 -4.67 3.98
CA ILE A 94 -1.66 -3.64 3.13
C ILE A 94 -3.17 -3.89 2.99
N LYS A 95 -3.59 -5.13 2.76
CA LYS A 95 -5.01 -5.49 2.70
C LYS A 95 -5.75 -5.15 4.00
N GLU A 96 -5.19 -5.56 5.13
CA GLU A 96 -5.76 -5.29 6.46
C GLU A 96 -5.92 -3.78 6.70
N TYR A 97 -4.90 -2.99 6.36
CA TYR A 97 -4.98 -1.53 6.47
C TYR A 97 -6.11 -0.96 5.62
N ILE A 98 -6.24 -1.41 4.37
CA ILE A 98 -7.32 -0.99 3.47
C ILE A 98 -8.70 -1.37 4.03
N ASP A 99 -8.84 -2.57 4.57
CA ASP A 99 -10.10 -3.05 5.15
C ASP A 99 -10.48 -2.27 6.42
N LEU A 100 -9.50 -1.93 7.27
CA LEU A 100 -9.69 -1.04 8.43
C LEU A 100 -10.06 0.39 8.01
N GLN A 101 -9.42 0.93 6.97
CA GLN A 101 -9.77 2.25 6.43
C GLN A 101 -11.20 2.28 5.90
N LYS A 102 -11.62 1.23 5.19
CA LYS A 102 -13.02 1.04 4.79
C LYS A 102 -13.95 1.00 6.01
N GLU A 103 -13.55 0.40 7.13
CA GLU A 103 -14.38 0.35 8.35
C GLU A 103 -14.54 1.70 9.02
N LEU A 104 -13.47 2.49 9.09
CA LEU A 104 -13.48 3.81 9.72
C LEU A 104 -14.24 4.87 8.90
N THR A 105 -14.17 4.84 7.56
CA THR A 105 -14.92 5.79 6.70
C THR A 105 -16.43 5.61 6.77
N VAL A 106 -16.89 4.46 7.28
CA VAL A 106 -18.31 4.08 7.28
C VAL A 106 -19.05 4.63 8.47
N SER A 107 -18.29 5.12 9.46
CA SER A 107 -18.86 5.94 10.53
C SER A 107 -19.18 7.37 10.08
N TYR A 108 -18.65 7.86 8.95
CA TYR A 108 -18.76 9.28 8.60
C TYR A 108 -19.60 9.63 7.37
N ASN A 109 -19.83 8.74 6.41
CA ASN A 109 -20.85 8.96 5.36
C ASN A 109 -21.25 7.64 4.71
N ALA A 110 -22.48 7.59 4.22
CA ALA A 110 -23.10 6.49 3.49
C ALA A 110 -22.43 6.19 2.13
N CYS A 111 -21.13 5.88 2.12
CA CYS A 111 -20.33 5.55 0.95
C CYS A 111 -19.89 4.06 0.94
N ARG A 112 -20.65 3.16 1.60
CA ARG A 112 -20.32 1.72 1.73
C ARG A 112 -21.23 0.74 1.00
N LEU A 113 -22.17 1.22 0.19
CA LEU A 113 -23.00 0.34 -0.65
C LEU A 113 -22.57 0.35 -2.11
N PHE A 114 -21.52 1.09 -2.47
CA PHE A 114 -21.13 1.30 -3.87
C PHE A 114 -20.00 0.37 -4.38
N PHE A 115 -19.33 -0.38 -3.50
CA PHE A 115 -18.20 -1.24 -3.87
C PHE A 115 -18.56 -2.70 -4.15
N SER A 116 -19.83 -3.12 -4.00
CA SER A 116 -20.22 -4.54 -4.07
C SER A 116 -21.11 -4.92 -5.28
N GLN A 117 -21.38 -4.01 -6.22
CA GLN A 117 -22.26 -4.32 -7.36
C GLN A 117 -21.72 -3.91 -8.73
N LYS A 118 -20.40 -3.88 -8.90
CA LYS A 118 -19.82 -3.91 -10.25
C LYS A 118 -19.17 -5.26 -10.46
N LYS A 119 -19.41 -5.85 -11.63
CA LYS A 119 -18.70 -7.05 -12.05
C LYS A 119 -17.23 -6.66 -12.16
N CYS A 120 -16.48 -6.98 -11.12
CA CYS A 120 -15.05 -6.77 -11.11
C CYS A 120 -14.35 -7.99 -11.73
N GLY A 121 -14.98 -9.16 -11.82
CA GLY A 121 -14.40 -10.31 -12.52
C GLY A 121 -14.24 -10.07 -14.03
N GLY A 122 -12.99 -9.86 -14.46
CA GLY A 122 -12.61 -9.67 -15.86
C GLY A 122 -11.92 -10.89 -16.48
N GLU A 123 -11.17 -10.64 -17.55
CA GLU A 123 -10.35 -11.66 -18.20
C GLU A 123 -9.26 -12.20 -17.26
N ARG A 124 -8.77 -13.40 -17.57
CA ARG A 124 -7.59 -13.93 -16.87
C ARG A 124 -6.34 -13.40 -17.56
N TRP A 125 -5.40 -12.88 -16.78
CA TRP A 125 -4.13 -12.38 -17.29
C TRP A 125 -2.99 -13.34 -16.99
N GLN A 126 -1.95 -13.29 -17.82
CA GLN A 126 -0.68 -13.94 -17.49
C GLN A 126 -0.07 -13.26 -16.26
N VAL A 127 0.72 -14.02 -15.49
CA VAL A 127 1.38 -13.49 -14.28
C VAL A 127 2.13 -12.19 -14.55
N LYS A 128 2.85 -12.08 -15.66
CA LYS A 128 3.58 -10.86 -16.01
C LYS A 128 2.68 -9.62 -16.05
N GLN A 129 1.54 -9.73 -16.73
CA GLN A 129 0.56 -8.64 -16.88
C GLN A 129 -0.07 -8.30 -15.52
N PHE A 130 -0.39 -9.31 -14.72
CA PHE A 130 -0.89 -9.12 -13.37
C PHE A 130 0.12 -8.39 -12.47
N LEU A 131 1.41 -8.73 -12.55
CA LEU A 131 2.47 -8.05 -11.80
C LEU A 131 2.67 -6.60 -12.24
N ASP A 132 2.54 -6.31 -13.54
CA ASP A 132 2.56 -4.93 -14.05
C ASP A 132 1.40 -4.11 -13.50
N TYR A 133 0.20 -4.69 -13.48
CA TYR A 133 -0.96 -4.06 -12.86
C TYR A 133 -0.77 -3.86 -11.34
N LEU A 134 -0.27 -4.88 -10.64
CA LEU A 134 -0.07 -4.83 -9.18
C LEU A 134 0.91 -3.72 -8.79
N GLN A 135 1.94 -3.49 -9.60
CA GLN A 135 2.87 -2.38 -9.40
C GLN A 135 2.17 -1.01 -9.48
N VAL A 136 1.28 -0.82 -10.47
CA VAL A 136 0.49 0.42 -10.59
C VAL A 136 -0.48 0.57 -9.43
N PHE A 137 -1.18 -0.51 -9.07
CA PHE A 137 -2.12 -0.55 -7.95
C PHE A 137 -1.47 -0.15 -6.63
N LEU A 138 -0.32 -0.72 -6.30
CA LEU A 138 0.46 -0.36 -5.11
C LEU A 138 0.94 1.10 -5.18
N GLY A 139 1.35 1.58 -6.36
CA GLY A 139 1.71 2.98 -6.57
C GLY A 139 0.57 3.94 -6.23
N VAL A 140 -0.65 3.63 -6.68
CA VAL A 140 -1.86 4.43 -6.40
C VAL A 140 -2.18 4.46 -4.91
N ILE A 141 -2.08 3.32 -4.20
CA ILE A 141 -2.26 3.27 -2.74
C ILE A 141 -1.25 4.19 -2.04
N ASN A 142 0.01 4.19 -2.50
CA ASN A 142 1.08 4.98 -1.90
C ASN A 142 0.90 6.49 -2.07
N THR A 143 0.24 6.94 -3.14
CA THR A 143 0.15 8.37 -3.47
C THR A 143 -1.21 8.98 -3.18
N GLU A 144 -2.30 8.24 -3.37
CA GLU A 144 -3.65 8.80 -3.31
C GLU A 144 -4.39 8.47 -2.00
N TRP A 145 -4.04 7.35 -1.34
CA TRP A 145 -4.79 6.88 -0.16
C TRP A 145 -4.09 7.21 1.17
N THR A 146 -2.87 7.76 1.11
CA THR A 146 -2.10 8.18 2.29
C THR A 146 -1.99 9.70 2.42
N THR A 147 -2.51 10.46 1.47
CA THR A 147 -2.69 11.91 1.55
C THR A 147 -4.05 12.24 2.16
N GLU A 148 -4.18 12.09 3.47
CA GLU A 148 -5.07 12.93 4.31
C GLU A 148 -4.84 12.57 5.79
N SER A 149 -4.11 13.45 6.48
CA SER A 149 -4.12 13.61 7.93
C SER A 149 -3.88 15.08 8.23
#